data_AF-A0A293LB28-F1
#
_entry.id   AF-A0A293LB28-F1
#
_cell.length_a   1.000
_cell.length_b   1.000
_cell.length_c   1.000
_cell.angle_alpha   90.00
_cell.angle_beta   90.00
_cell.angle_gamma   90.00
#
_symmetry.space_group_name_H-M   'P 1'
#
loop_
_entity.id
_entity.type
_entity.pdbx_description
1 polymer ?
#
loop_
_entity_poly.entity_id
_entity_poly.type
_entity_poly.pdbx_seq_one_letter_code
_entity_poly.pdbx_strand_id
1 'polypeptide(L)'
;MHPHKLWVQKSNHHRGIQVKSVDELSLDQNGTFVQEFLTNPLLIDGKKFDIGVYTVMTSLNPLRVYTYSGDVLLRFCSKVYEDPVDPQDVDSYVVGDDYTPTWQMPSLKDFYVNGSFSMKESLSLYLRMLKKDYKKMWLEIENAIANVYFKKERDMINAAAKYKASRGTNFFELVRFDFVVDEDLNVYLMEANMSPNLSSAHFSQNKILYEQVIYNVLSVIGLGNTATKEVKEHHQSIVSDKNIVVYPDECFSDRCAMCTSNVKCKLCQRCLSHTQKRILKDAFVEHLNRGDLTRIIPAKNKSALSSANELLWLWFEGKCQLDPHFCT
;
A
#
# COMPACT_ATOMS: atom_id res chain seq x y z
N MET A 1 9.81 -24.53 20.21
CA MET A 1 9.33 -24.91 18.86
C MET A 1 7.90 -25.37 18.98
N HIS A 2 7.04 -25.07 18.00
CA HIS A 2 5.65 -25.51 17.99
C HIS A 2 5.53 -26.75 17.09
N PRO A 3 5.58 -27.98 17.65
CA PRO A 3 5.77 -29.21 16.88
C PRO A 3 4.54 -29.60 16.05
N HIS A 4 3.37 -29.03 16.34
CA HIS A 4 2.12 -29.27 15.60
C HIS A 4 1.88 -28.26 14.48
N LYS A 5 2.78 -27.30 14.26
CA LYS A 5 2.63 -26.30 13.21
C LYS A 5 3.17 -26.81 11.88
N LEU A 6 2.40 -26.57 10.82
CA LEU A 6 2.81 -26.78 9.44
C LEU A 6 3.62 -25.58 8.94
N TRP A 7 4.54 -25.84 8.01
CA TRP A 7 5.44 -24.84 7.46
C TRP A 7 5.41 -24.88 5.94
N VAL A 8 5.49 -23.72 5.29
CA VAL A 8 5.69 -23.63 3.85
C VAL A 8 7.16 -23.37 3.57
N GLN A 9 7.78 -24.23 2.77
CA GLN A 9 9.07 -23.97 2.15
C GLN A 9 8.84 -23.46 0.73
N LYS A 10 9.37 -22.28 0.39
CA LYS A 10 9.33 -21.72 -0.97
C LYS A 10 10.68 -21.18 -1.39
N SER A 11 10.95 -21.23 -2.71
CA SER A 11 12.12 -20.56 -3.28
C SER A 11 11.92 -19.04 -3.30
N ASN A 12 13.01 -18.28 -3.39
CA ASN A 12 12.99 -16.83 -3.58
C ASN A 12 12.27 -16.38 -4.87
N HIS A 13 11.95 -17.31 -5.77
CA HIS A 13 11.20 -17.06 -7.00
C HIS A 13 9.75 -17.54 -6.93
N HIS A 14 9.22 -17.83 -5.74
CA HIS A 14 7.84 -18.31 -5.51
C HIS A 14 7.52 -19.64 -6.24
N ARG A 15 8.55 -20.44 -6.53
CA ARG A 15 8.42 -21.80 -7.08
C ARG A 15 8.63 -22.86 -6.01
N GLY A 16 8.01 -24.02 -6.20
CA GLY A 16 8.19 -25.20 -5.34
C GLY A 16 7.57 -25.06 -3.96
N ILE A 17 6.44 -24.35 -3.87
CA ILE A 17 5.72 -24.11 -2.63
C ILE A 17 5.12 -25.44 -2.16
N GLN A 18 5.57 -25.93 -1.02
CA GLN A 18 5.03 -27.15 -0.39
C GLN A 18 4.87 -26.93 1.10
N VAL A 19 3.73 -27.41 1.62
CA VAL A 19 3.55 -27.55 3.06
C VAL A 19 4.33 -28.78 3.54
N LYS A 20 5.10 -28.60 4.61
CA LYS A 20 5.95 -29.62 5.21
C LYS A 20 5.82 -29.59 6.73
N SER A 21 6.00 -30.74 7.35
CA SER A 21 6.21 -30.86 8.79
C SER A 21 7.60 -30.31 9.17
N VAL A 22 7.82 -30.01 10.45
CA VAL A 22 9.13 -29.53 10.94
C VAL A 22 10.26 -30.51 10.57
N ASP A 23 9.97 -31.82 10.63
CA ASP A 23 10.94 -32.89 10.41
C ASP A 23 11.31 -33.06 8.92
N GLU A 24 10.51 -32.51 8.00
CA GLU A 24 10.71 -32.57 6.56
C GLU A 24 11.37 -31.30 5.98
N LEU A 25 11.59 -30.28 6.82
CA LEU A 25 12.19 -29.01 6.40
C LEU A 25 13.68 -29.19 6.08
N SER A 26 14.07 -28.79 4.88
CA SER A 26 15.48 -28.70 4.50
C SER A 26 15.96 -27.25 4.65
N LEU A 27 16.58 -26.94 5.78
CA LEU A 27 17.07 -25.58 6.09
C LEU A 27 18.38 -25.23 5.36
N ASP A 28 19.07 -26.23 4.81
CA ASP A 28 20.38 -26.06 4.16
C ASP A 28 20.28 -25.69 2.67
N GLN A 29 19.05 -25.61 2.13
CA GLN A 29 18.82 -25.25 0.73
C GLN A 29 18.94 -23.74 0.51
N ASN A 30 20.09 -23.35 -0.06
CA ASN A 30 20.34 -21.99 -0.52
C ASN A 30 19.21 -21.47 -1.43
N GLY A 31 18.72 -20.27 -1.16
CA GLY A 31 17.69 -19.61 -1.96
C GLY A 31 16.26 -20.06 -1.67
N THR A 32 16.03 -20.79 -0.58
CA THR A 32 14.70 -21.08 -0.04
C THR A 32 14.49 -20.37 1.29
N PHE A 33 13.23 -20.11 1.63
CA PHE A 33 12.86 -19.67 2.95
C PHE A 33 11.66 -20.45 3.45
N VAL A 34 11.56 -20.54 4.77
CA VAL A 34 10.51 -21.27 5.46
C VAL A 34 9.65 -20.27 6.22
N GLN A 35 8.34 -20.38 6.05
CA GLN A 35 7.34 -19.55 6.71
C GLN A 35 6.33 -20.44 7.41
N GLU A 36 5.83 -20.03 8.57
CA GLU A 36 4.72 -20.73 9.22
C GLU A 36 3.50 -20.75 8.27
N PHE A 37 2.91 -21.93 8.09
CA PHE A 37 1.73 -22.09 7.26
C PHE A 37 0.48 -21.69 8.06
N LEU A 38 -0.36 -20.85 7.46
CA LEU A 38 -1.65 -20.51 8.05
C LEU A 38 -2.64 -21.65 7.83
N THR A 39 -2.96 -22.38 8.90
CA THR A 39 -3.81 -23.59 8.87
C THR A 39 -5.32 -23.29 8.94
N ASN A 40 -5.72 -22.12 9.45
CA ASN A 40 -7.11 -21.68 9.55
C ASN A 40 -7.39 -20.41 8.71
N PRO A 41 -7.12 -20.44 7.39
CA PRO A 41 -7.39 -19.29 6.54
C PRO A 41 -8.88 -18.96 6.51
N LEU A 42 -9.23 -17.69 6.29
CA LEU A 42 -10.58 -17.32 5.92
C LEU A 42 -10.92 -17.97 4.58
N LEU A 43 -11.99 -18.77 4.55
CA LEU A 43 -12.49 -19.43 3.35
C LEU A 43 -13.76 -18.74 2.86
N ILE A 44 -13.90 -18.63 1.54
CA ILE A 44 -15.15 -18.24 0.87
C ILE A 44 -15.53 -19.37 -0.08
N ASP A 45 -16.74 -19.90 0.06
CA ASP A 45 -17.19 -21.09 -0.67
C ASP A 45 -16.20 -22.27 -0.57
N GLY A 46 -15.56 -22.42 0.59
CA GLY A 46 -14.56 -23.46 0.87
C GLY A 46 -13.17 -23.20 0.28
N LYS A 47 -12.93 -22.07 -0.41
CA LYS A 47 -11.66 -21.78 -1.07
C LYS A 47 -10.83 -20.76 -0.31
N LYS A 48 -9.53 -21.05 -0.14
CA LYS A 48 -8.53 -20.08 0.33
C LYS A 48 -8.29 -19.03 -0.74
N PHE A 49 -7.92 -17.83 -0.34
CA PHE A 49 -7.61 -16.73 -1.27
C PHE A 49 -6.53 -15.80 -0.73
N ASP A 50 -5.98 -15.01 -1.63
CA ASP A 50 -5.14 -13.85 -1.29
C ASP A 50 -5.76 -12.53 -1.75
N ILE A 51 -5.26 -11.46 -1.13
CA ILE A 51 -5.67 -10.07 -1.38
C ILE A 51 -4.44 -9.30 -1.87
N GLY A 52 -4.41 -9.00 -3.16
CA GLY A 52 -3.40 -8.15 -3.79
C GLY A 52 -3.77 -6.68 -3.71
N VAL A 53 -3.00 -5.90 -2.96
CA VAL A 53 -3.20 -4.45 -2.75
C VAL A 53 -2.12 -3.67 -3.47
N TYR A 54 -2.51 -2.78 -4.38
CA TYR A 54 -1.58 -1.95 -5.15
C TYR A 54 -1.22 -0.68 -4.38
N THR A 55 0.07 -0.37 -4.34
CA THR A 55 0.62 0.77 -3.62
C THR A 55 1.64 1.49 -4.49
N VAL A 56 1.77 2.80 -4.33
CA VAL A 56 2.80 3.59 -5.01
C VAL A 56 3.55 4.45 -4.01
N MET A 57 4.87 4.31 -4.00
CA MET A 57 5.76 5.23 -3.32
C MET A 57 6.15 6.35 -4.29
N THR A 58 5.91 7.61 -3.93
CA THR A 58 6.20 8.78 -4.80
C THR A 58 7.44 9.54 -4.37
N SER A 59 7.93 9.33 -3.14
CA SER A 59 9.12 9.98 -2.61
C SER A 59 9.73 9.14 -1.49
N LEU A 60 11.07 9.15 -1.41
CA LEU A 60 11.84 8.47 -0.37
C LEU A 60 12.21 9.35 0.81
N ASN A 61 12.35 10.66 0.60
CA ASN A 61 12.77 11.59 1.65
C ASN A 61 12.23 13.02 1.39
N PRO A 62 11.16 13.44 2.08
CA PRO A 62 10.36 12.65 3.02
C PRO A 62 9.59 11.52 2.31
N LEU A 63 9.35 10.43 3.03
CA LEU A 63 8.63 9.26 2.55
C LEU A 63 7.16 9.60 2.27
N ARG A 64 6.69 9.28 1.06
CA ARG A 64 5.29 9.42 0.64
C ARG A 64 4.83 8.14 -0.04
N VAL A 65 3.76 7.56 0.46
CA VAL A 65 3.21 6.30 -0.04
C VAL A 65 1.70 6.39 -0.07
N TYR A 66 1.14 5.87 -1.16
CA TYR A 66 -0.29 5.80 -1.40
C TYR A 66 -0.71 4.36 -1.66
N THR A 67 -1.94 4.01 -1.29
CA THR A 67 -2.60 2.76 -1.67
C THR A 67 -3.71 3.04 -2.67
N TYR A 68 -3.90 2.19 -3.66
CA TYR A 68 -5.06 2.25 -4.54
C TYR A 68 -6.29 1.75 -3.77
N SER A 69 -7.25 2.64 -3.56
CA SER A 69 -8.44 2.35 -2.75
C SER A 69 -9.65 1.93 -3.57
N GLY A 70 -9.62 2.17 -4.89
CA GLY A 70 -10.73 1.85 -5.80
C GLY A 70 -11.07 0.36 -5.86
N ASP A 71 -10.06 -0.51 -5.81
CA ASP A 71 -10.27 -1.96 -5.71
C ASP A 71 -9.01 -2.70 -5.20
N VAL A 72 -9.13 -4.02 -5.07
CA VAL A 72 -8.04 -4.97 -4.82
C VAL A 72 -8.14 -6.13 -5.81
N LEU A 73 -7.07 -6.92 -5.95
CA LEU A 73 -7.13 -8.17 -6.68
C LEU A 73 -7.40 -9.32 -5.70
N LEU A 74 -8.55 -9.99 -5.82
CA LEU A 74 -8.84 -11.22 -5.09
C LEU A 74 -8.57 -12.42 -5.99
N ARG A 75 -7.77 -13.37 -5.48
CA ARG A 75 -7.45 -14.61 -6.20
C ARG A 75 -7.71 -15.81 -5.31
N PHE A 76 -8.62 -16.69 -5.73
CA PHE A 76 -9.01 -17.87 -4.97
C PHE A 76 -8.28 -19.10 -5.49
N CYS A 77 -7.92 -20.02 -4.60
CA CYS A 77 -7.43 -21.35 -4.96
C CYS A 77 -8.37 -22.02 -5.97
N SER A 78 -7.82 -22.78 -6.91
CA SER A 78 -8.61 -23.45 -7.95
C SER A 78 -9.44 -24.59 -7.37
N LYS A 79 -8.98 -25.19 -6.26
CA LYS A 79 -9.67 -26.24 -5.50
C LYS A 79 -10.12 -25.78 -4.12
N VAL A 80 -11.01 -26.56 -3.52
CA VAL A 80 -11.51 -26.37 -2.15
C VAL A 80 -10.38 -26.69 -1.16
N TYR A 81 -10.27 -25.90 -0.11
CA TYR A 81 -9.31 -26.13 0.96
C TYR A 81 -9.71 -27.35 1.79
N GLU A 82 -8.73 -28.19 2.13
CA GLU A 82 -8.94 -29.39 2.94
C GLU A 82 -8.30 -29.22 4.32
N ASP A 83 -8.96 -29.73 5.35
CA ASP A 83 -8.40 -29.83 6.71
C ASP A 83 -8.56 -31.29 7.19
N PRO A 84 -7.46 -32.05 7.36
CA PRO A 84 -6.06 -31.63 7.20
C PRO A 84 -5.67 -31.37 5.74
N VAL A 85 -4.72 -30.46 5.52
CA VAL A 85 -4.19 -30.15 4.18
C VAL A 85 -3.41 -31.33 3.62
N ASP A 86 -3.72 -31.76 2.39
CA ASP A 86 -2.87 -32.65 1.60
C ASP A 86 -1.70 -31.86 0.98
N PRO A 87 -0.44 -32.09 1.37
CA PRO A 87 0.71 -31.41 0.78
C PRO A 87 0.83 -31.58 -0.74
N GLN A 88 0.29 -32.67 -1.31
CA GLN A 88 0.34 -32.93 -2.74
C GLN A 88 -0.68 -32.09 -3.52
N ASP A 89 -1.79 -31.70 -2.89
CA ASP A 89 -2.80 -30.87 -3.53
C ASP A 89 -2.53 -29.38 -3.36
N VAL A 90 -1.44 -28.92 -3.97
CA VAL A 90 -0.96 -27.51 -3.93
C VAL A 90 -2.07 -26.52 -4.30
N ASP A 91 -2.93 -26.88 -5.24
CA ASP A 91 -4.04 -26.05 -5.76
C ASP A 91 -5.16 -25.78 -4.75
N SER A 92 -5.19 -26.51 -3.63
CA SER A 92 -6.15 -26.30 -2.52
C SER A 92 -5.69 -25.24 -1.53
N TYR A 93 -4.37 -24.98 -1.43
CA TYR A 93 -3.79 -24.10 -0.41
C TYR A 93 -2.79 -23.05 -0.92
N VAL A 94 -2.43 -23.10 -2.21
CA VAL A 94 -1.61 -22.09 -2.89
C VAL A 94 -2.42 -21.49 -4.03
N VAL A 95 -2.36 -20.16 -4.14
CA VAL A 95 -2.95 -19.43 -5.26
C VAL A 95 -1.97 -19.47 -6.43
N GLY A 96 -2.28 -20.26 -7.45
CA GLY A 96 -1.54 -20.33 -8.71
C GLY A 96 -1.99 -19.31 -9.75
N ASP A 97 -1.43 -19.40 -10.96
CA ASP A 97 -1.82 -18.55 -12.09
C ASP A 97 -3.26 -18.82 -12.55
N ASP A 98 -3.69 -20.09 -12.51
CA ASP A 98 -5.06 -20.53 -12.84
C ASP A 98 -6.01 -20.45 -11.64
N TYR A 99 -5.99 -19.32 -10.92
CA TYR A 99 -6.86 -19.08 -9.77
C TYR A 99 -8.34 -18.98 -10.16
N THR A 100 -9.24 -19.28 -9.23
CA THR A 100 -10.67 -19.00 -9.41
C THR A 100 -10.93 -17.51 -9.21
N PRO A 101 -11.49 -16.79 -10.19
CA PRO A 101 -11.73 -15.36 -10.08
C PRO A 101 -13.02 -15.03 -9.32
N THR A 102 -13.12 -13.80 -8.80
CA THR A 102 -14.25 -13.31 -7.99
C THR A 102 -15.63 -13.52 -8.62
N TRP A 103 -15.78 -13.34 -9.94
CA TRP A 103 -17.06 -13.52 -10.63
C TRP A 103 -17.51 -14.99 -10.76
N GLN A 104 -16.65 -15.94 -10.43
CA GLN A 104 -16.98 -17.36 -10.37
C GLN A 104 -17.29 -17.83 -8.94
N MET A 105 -17.07 -17.00 -7.92
CA MET A 105 -17.32 -17.35 -6.51
C MET A 105 -18.81 -17.15 -6.17
N PRO A 106 -19.58 -18.22 -5.88
CA PRO A 106 -21.02 -18.12 -5.62
C PRO A 106 -21.42 -17.06 -4.59
N SER A 107 -20.71 -17.00 -3.45
CA SER A 107 -21.01 -16.06 -2.36
C SER A 107 -20.70 -14.59 -2.68
N LEU A 108 -19.86 -14.33 -3.70
CA LEU A 108 -19.47 -12.97 -4.10
C LEU A 108 -20.10 -12.53 -5.43
N LYS A 109 -20.58 -13.48 -6.22
CA LYS A 109 -21.09 -13.24 -7.57
C LYS A 109 -22.21 -12.22 -7.61
N ASP A 110 -23.15 -12.26 -6.66
CA ASP A 110 -24.25 -11.30 -6.63
C ASP A 110 -23.77 -9.88 -6.34
N PHE A 111 -22.78 -9.68 -5.47
CA PHE A 111 -22.21 -8.35 -5.23
C PHE A 111 -21.41 -7.85 -6.44
N TYR A 112 -20.52 -8.70 -6.96
CA TYR A 112 -19.59 -8.30 -8.00
C TYR A 112 -20.26 -8.17 -9.37
N VAL A 113 -21.01 -9.18 -9.80
CA VAL A 113 -21.61 -9.23 -11.15
C VAL A 113 -22.93 -8.45 -11.19
N ASN A 114 -23.87 -8.76 -10.29
CA ASN A 114 -25.21 -8.15 -10.33
C ASN A 114 -25.21 -6.76 -9.69
N GLY A 115 -24.46 -6.60 -8.59
CA GLY A 115 -24.32 -5.32 -7.88
C GLY A 115 -23.30 -4.36 -8.50
N SER A 116 -22.43 -4.83 -9.41
CA SER A 116 -21.33 -4.05 -9.99
C SER A 116 -20.39 -3.43 -8.95
N PHE A 117 -20.29 -4.04 -7.76
CA PHE A 117 -19.35 -3.63 -6.73
C PHE A 117 -17.93 -4.10 -7.08
N SER A 118 -16.93 -3.35 -6.60
CA SER A 118 -15.52 -3.75 -6.74
C SER A 118 -15.24 -5.08 -6.00
N MET A 119 -14.11 -5.75 -6.26
CA MET A 119 -13.74 -6.95 -5.50
C MET A 119 -13.59 -6.64 -4.01
N LYS A 120 -12.99 -5.49 -3.67
CA LYS A 120 -12.84 -4.99 -2.29
C LYS A 120 -14.18 -4.79 -1.60
N GLU A 121 -15.13 -4.15 -2.29
CA GLU A 121 -16.47 -3.89 -1.76
C GLU A 121 -17.27 -5.19 -1.64
N SER A 122 -17.19 -6.07 -2.62
CA SER A 122 -17.83 -7.39 -2.60
C SER A 122 -17.39 -8.22 -1.40
N LEU A 123 -16.08 -8.29 -1.13
CA LEU A 123 -15.55 -8.94 0.07
C LEU A 123 -16.03 -8.25 1.36
N SER A 124 -16.02 -6.92 1.39
CA SER A 124 -16.46 -6.15 2.56
C SER A 124 -17.95 -6.37 2.87
N LEU A 125 -18.79 -6.43 1.85
CA LEU A 125 -20.23 -6.70 1.97
C LEU A 125 -20.48 -8.13 2.46
N TYR A 126 -19.75 -9.11 1.93
CA TYR A 126 -19.81 -10.50 2.38
C TYR A 126 -19.40 -10.63 3.86
N LEU A 127 -18.26 -10.06 4.25
CA LEU A 127 -17.79 -10.07 5.65
C LEU A 127 -18.76 -9.35 6.60
N ARG A 128 -19.39 -8.27 6.13
CA ARG A 128 -20.45 -7.58 6.88
C ARG A 128 -21.66 -8.48 7.14
N MET A 129 -22.07 -9.30 6.18
CA MET A 129 -23.16 -10.27 6.38
C MET A 129 -22.79 -11.33 7.42
N LEU A 130 -21.52 -11.72 7.47
CA LEU A 130 -20.98 -12.60 8.51
C LEU A 130 -20.77 -11.89 9.85
N LYS A 131 -21.14 -10.61 9.97
CA LYS A 131 -20.96 -9.77 11.17
C LYS A 131 -19.49 -9.66 11.63
N LYS A 132 -18.54 -9.79 10.70
CA LYS A 132 -17.11 -9.62 10.99
C LYS A 132 -16.68 -8.16 10.78
N ASP A 133 -15.71 -7.69 11.57
CA ASP A 133 -15.19 -6.32 11.49
C ASP A 133 -14.16 -6.17 10.36
N TYR A 134 -14.68 -6.10 9.13
CA TYR A 134 -13.86 -5.90 7.93
C TYR A 134 -13.13 -4.54 7.92
N LYS A 135 -13.62 -3.54 8.65
CA LYS A 135 -12.97 -2.21 8.69
C LYS A 135 -11.66 -2.27 9.45
N LYS A 136 -11.63 -3.01 10.56
CA LYS A 136 -10.39 -3.29 11.30
C LYS A 136 -9.38 -4.04 10.42
N MET A 137 -9.83 -5.05 9.67
CA MET A 137 -8.98 -5.80 8.73
C MET A 137 -8.32 -4.90 7.68
N TRP A 138 -9.10 -4.03 7.00
CA TRP A 138 -8.52 -3.09 6.01
C TRP A 138 -7.53 -2.10 6.63
N LEU A 139 -7.82 -1.61 7.84
CA LEU A 139 -6.90 -0.74 8.57
C LEU A 139 -5.60 -1.47 8.95
N GLU A 140 -5.67 -2.75 9.32
CA GLU A 140 -4.49 -3.58 9.60
C GLU A 140 -3.64 -3.82 8.34
N ILE A 141 -4.27 -4.04 7.18
CA ILE A 141 -3.59 -4.12 5.88
C ILE A 141 -2.82 -2.82 5.60
N GLU A 142 -3.46 -1.66 5.71
CA GLU A 142 -2.82 -0.35 5.48
C GLU A 142 -1.65 -0.12 6.46
N ASN A 143 -1.83 -0.46 7.74
CA ASN A 143 -0.79 -0.36 8.76
C ASN A 143 0.39 -1.31 8.47
N ALA A 144 0.12 -2.54 8.02
CA ALA A 144 1.15 -3.50 7.65
C ALA A 144 2.01 -2.97 6.49
N ILE A 145 1.37 -2.43 5.45
CA ILE A 145 2.05 -1.78 4.32
C ILE A 145 2.93 -0.63 4.82
N ALA A 146 2.36 0.29 5.60
CA ALA A 146 3.09 1.45 6.11
C ALA A 146 4.32 1.04 6.95
N ASN A 147 4.16 0.01 7.81
CA ASN A 147 5.23 -0.53 8.63
C ASN A 147 6.38 -1.12 7.80
N VAL A 148 6.09 -1.79 6.67
CA VAL A 148 7.13 -2.29 5.76
C VAL A 148 7.94 -1.13 5.20
N TYR A 149 7.27 -0.09 4.69
CA TYR A 149 7.96 1.08 4.14
C TYR A 149 8.79 1.82 5.20
N PHE A 150 8.29 2.03 6.41
CA PHE A 150 9.08 2.63 7.49
C PHE A 150 10.32 1.80 7.86
N LYS A 151 10.19 0.48 7.96
CA LYS A 151 11.32 -0.41 8.25
C LYS A 151 12.37 -0.39 7.13
N LYS A 152 11.96 -0.20 5.88
CA LYS A 152 12.83 -0.21 4.70
C LYS A 152 13.29 1.16 4.24
N GLU A 153 12.78 2.24 4.82
CA GLU A 153 13.08 3.62 4.41
C GLU A 153 14.59 3.89 4.35
N ARG A 154 15.33 3.53 5.41
CA ARG A 154 16.78 3.73 5.48
C ARG A 154 17.53 2.95 4.41
N ASP A 155 17.14 1.69 4.18
CA ASP A 155 17.75 0.84 3.16
C ASP A 155 17.53 1.43 1.77
N MET A 156 16.32 1.89 1.48
CA MET A 156 15.97 2.52 0.20
C MET A 156 16.69 3.85 -0.01
N ILE A 157 16.77 4.71 1.02
CA ILE A 157 17.53 5.97 0.95
C ILE A 157 19.02 5.69 0.67
N ASN A 158 19.62 4.72 1.35
CA ASN A 158 21.02 4.35 1.16
C ASN A 158 21.28 3.78 -0.24
N ALA A 159 20.36 2.95 -0.76
CA ALA A 159 20.43 2.46 -2.13
C ALA A 159 20.33 3.60 -3.15
N ALA A 160 19.39 4.52 -2.93
CA ALA A 160 19.16 5.68 -3.79
C ALA A 160 20.31 6.70 -3.76
N ALA A 161 21.05 6.81 -2.65
CA ALA A 161 22.16 7.76 -2.50
C ALA A 161 23.30 7.57 -3.51
N LYS A 162 23.41 6.38 -4.11
CA LYS A 162 24.37 6.09 -5.19
C LYS A 162 24.07 6.89 -6.47
N TYR A 163 22.83 7.32 -6.65
CA TYR A 163 22.38 8.07 -7.82
C TYR A 163 22.45 9.58 -7.52
N LYS A 164 23.58 10.21 -7.89
CA LYS A 164 23.86 11.64 -7.62
C LYS A 164 22.79 12.62 -8.14
N ALA A 165 21.98 12.20 -9.12
CA ALA A 165 20.96 13.03 -9.77
C ALA A 165 19.63 13.10 -9.00
N SER A 166 19.38 12.21 -8.05
CA SER A 166 18.10 12.08 -7.34
C SER A 166 18.29 12.43 -5.87
N ARG A 167 17.92 13.66 -5.50
CA ARG A 167 17.78 14.06 -4.08
C ARG A 167 16.58 13.35 -3.42
N GLY A 168 16.36 12.06 -3.68
CA GLY A 168 15.26 11.25 -3.14
C GLY A 168 13.88 11.45 -3.78
N THR A 169 13.74 12.32 -4.79
CA THR A 169 12.44 12.77 -5.33
C THR A 169 12.16 12.36 -6.78
N ASN A 170 13.07 11.63 -7.43
CA ASN A 170 12.95 11.29 -8.86
C ASN A 170 12.63 9.81 -9.09
N PHE A 171 12.22 9.11 -8.03
CA PHE A 171 11.88 7.69 -8.10
C PHE A 171 10.45 7.52 -7.62
N PHE A 172 9.71 6.72 -8.34
CA PHE A 172 8.46 6.14 -7.87
C PHE A 172 8.55 4.63 -8.04
N GLU A 173 7.80 3.89 -7.23
CA GLU A 173 7.74 2.44 -7.31
C GLU A 173 6.30 1.99 -7.10
N LEU A 174 5.78 1.19 -8.05
CA LEU A 174 4.48 0.51 -7.94
C LEU A 174 4.72 -0.89 -7.38
N VAL A 175 4.13 -1.18 -6.22
CA VAL A 175 4.28 -2.45 -5.52
C VAL A 175 2.91 -3.06 -5.26
N ARG A 176 2.74 -4.36 -5.51
CA ARG A 176 1.57 -5.12 -5.05
C ARG A 176 1.93 -5.92 -3.80
N PHE A 177 1.23 -5.64 -2.70
CA PHE A 177 1.36 -6.40 -1.46
C PHE A 177 0.29 -7.50 -1.45
N ASP A 178 0.71 -8.75 -1.24
CA ASP A 178 -0.20 -9.89 -1.19
C ASP A 178 -0.41 -10.30 0.27
N PHE A 179 -1.66 -10.32 0.69
CA PHE A 179 -2.08 -10.66 2.04
C PHE A 179 -2.91 -11.94 2.06
N VAL A 180 -2.83 -12.67 3.15
CA VAL A 180 -3.79 -13.70 3.54
C VAL A 180 -4.40 -13.32 4.89
N VAL A 181 -5.64 -13.73 5.09
CA VAL A 181 -6.41 -13.42 6.29
C VAL A 181 -6.91 -14.73 6.90
N ASP A 182 -6.87 -14.85 8.22
CA ASP A 182 -7.41 -16.02 8.93
C ASP A 182 -8.90 -15.88 9.24
N GLU A 183 -9.50 -16.94 9.75
CA GLU A 183 -10.92 -16.96 10.10
C GLU A 183 -11.33 -15.83 11.06
N ASP A 184 -10.44 -15.35 11.92
CA ASP A 184 -10.69 -14.28 12.90
C ASP A 184 -10.42 -12.86 12.34
N LEU A 185 -10.09 -12.78 11.05
CA LEU A 185 -9.68 -11.57 10.35
C LEU A 185 -8.32 -11.01 10.77
N ASN A 186 -7.43 -11.81 11.33
CA ASN A 186 -6.04 -11.39 11.52
C ASN A 186 -5.33 -11.36 10.15
N VAL A 187 -4.55 -10.29 9.91
CA VAL A 187 -3.91 -10.02 8.63
C VAL A 187 -2.46 -10.51 8.61
N TYR A 188 -2.10 -11.28 7.59
CA TYR A 188 -0.74 -11.79 7.40
C TYR A 188 -0.19 -11.36 6.04
N LEU A 189 0.92 -10.63 6.04
CA LEU A 189 1.63 -10.26 4.82
C LEU A 189 2.39 -11.47 4.27
N MET A 190 2.14 -11.84 3.01
CA MET A 190 2.84 -12.94 2.34
C MET A 190 4.08 -12.47 1.58
N GLU A 191 3.93 -11.40 0.80
CA GLU A 191 4.98 -10.87 -0.08
C GLU A 191 4.67 -9.44 -0.55
N ALA A 192 5.72 -8.75 -1.02
CA ALA A 192 5.62 -7.45 -1.67
C ALA A 192 6.32 -7.55 -3.03
N ASN A 193 5.54 -7.47 -4.11
CA ASN A 193 6.02 -7.63 -5.48
C ASN A 193 6.28 -6.26 -6.12
N MET A 194 7.56 -5.97 -6.36
CA MET A 194 8.07 -4.73 -7.00
C MET A 194 7.88 -4.72 -8.54
N SER A 195 7.38 -5.79 -9.15
CA SER A 195 7.04 -5.83 -10.56
C SER A 195 5.73 -6.59 -10.74
N PRO A 196 4.61 -6.02 -10.25
CA PRO A 196 3.35 -6.71 -10.27
C PRO A 196 2.91 -6.97 -11.72
N ASN A 197 2.39 -8.17 -11.98
CA ASN A 197 1.81 -8.49 -13.27
C ASN A 197 0.51 -7.68 -13.45
N LEU A 198 0.49 -6.83 -14.47
CA LEU A 198 -0.66 -6.00 -14.87
C LEU A 198 -1.24 -6.46 -16.23
N SER A 199 -0.91 -7.67 -16.67
CA SER A 199 -1.46 -8.26 -17.87
C SER A 199 -2.84 -8.87 -17.60
N SER A 200 -3.82 -8.44 -18.39
CA SER A 200 -5.16 -9.02 -18.41
C SER A 200 -5.30 -10.13 -19.46
N ALA A 201 -4.19 -10.68 -19.98
CA ALA A 201 -4.24 -11.69 -21.03
C ALA A 201 -4.89 -12.99 -20.56
N HIS A 202 -4.64 -13.37 -19.31
CA HIS A 202 -5.21 -14.57 -18.69
C HIS A 202 -6.65 -14.34 -18.23
N PHE A 203 -6.90 -13.23 -17.52
CA PHE A 203 -8.25 -12.78 -17.15
C PHE A 203 -8.54 -11.37 -17.67
N SER A 204 -9.29 -11.29 -18.78
CA SER A 204 -9.60 -10.03 -19.47
C SER A 204 -10.48 -9.08 -18.64
N GLN A 205 -11.28 -9.61 -17.72
CA GLN A 205 -12.13 -8.84 -16.81
C GLN A 205 -11.31 -7.93 -15.88
N ASN A 206 -10.07 -8.30 -15.55
CA ASN A 206 -9.20 -7.49 -14.69
C ASN A 206 -8.56 -6.31 -15.43
N LYS A 207 -8.77 -6.17 -16.75
CA LYS A 207 -8.20 -5.09 -17.57
C LYS A 207 -8.47 -3.71 -16.98
N ILE A 208 -9.72 -3.44 -16.59
CA ILE A 208 -10.13 -2.13 -16.07
C ILE A 208 -9.44 -1.81 -14.75
N LEU A 209 -9.33 -2.78 -13.85
CA LEU A 209 -8.56 -2.63 -12.60
C LEU A 209 -7.12 -2.19 -12.90
N TYR A 210 -6.44 -2.88 -13.80
CA TYR A 210 -5.04 -2.57 -14.13
C TYR A 210 -4.89 -1.21 -14.81
N GLU A 211 -5.79 -0.88 -15.73
CA GLU A 211 -5.82 0.44 -16.39
C GLU A 211 -6.06 1.57 -15.37
N GLN A 212 -6.97 1.39 -14.41
CA GLN A 212 -7.24 2.36 -13.35
C GLN A 212 -6.06 2.51 -12.38
N VAL A 213 -5.43 1.40 -11.99
CA VAL A 213 -4.19 1.44 -11.18
C VAL A 213 -3.12 2.26 -11.90
N ILE A 214 -2.84 1.94 -13.17
CA ILE A 214 -1.83 2.65 -13.96
C ILE A 214 -2.20 4.13 -14.13
N TYR A 215 -3.45 4.43 -14.46
CA TYR A 215 -3.93 5.80 -14.65
C TYR A 215 -3.71 6.65 -13.39
N ASN A 216 -4.15 6.15 -12.22
CA ASN A 216 -4.00 6.88 -10.96
C ASN A 216 -2.53 7.01 -10.54
N VAL A 217 -1.72 5.97 -10.76
CA VAL A 217 -0.26 6.01 -10.52
C VAL A 217 0.41 7.08 -11.37
N LEU A 218 0.14 7.11 -12.68
CA LEU A 218 0.71 8.11 -13.60
C LEU A 218 0.23 9.53 -13.26
N SER A 219 -1.03 9.68 -12.85
CA SER A 219 -1.59 10.95 -12.40
C SER A 219 -0.88 11.49 -11.15
N VAL A 220 -0.74 10.68 -10.10
CA VAL A 220 -0.14 11.15 -8.82
C VAL A 220 1.33 11.51 -8.98
N ILE A 221 2.11 10.79 -9.81
CA ILE A 221 3.51 11.12 -10.08
C ILE A 221 3.67 12.31 -11.04
N GLY A 222 2.57 12.83 -11.59
CA GLY A 222 2.54 13.99 -12.48
C GLY A 222 2.76 13.69 -13.96
N LEU A 223 2.80 12.42 -14.38
CA LEU A 223 2.89 12.00 -15.79
C LEU A 223 1.48 11.97 -16.41
N GLY A 224 0.90 13.15 -16.60
CA GLY A 224 -0.44 13.33 -17.15
C GLY A 224 -0.86 14.80 -17.26
N ASN A 225 -0.21 15.66 -16.47
CA ASN A 225 -0.31 17.11 -16.63
C ASN A 225 0.57 17.54 -17.80
N THR A 226 -0.07 17.88 -18.91
CA THR A 226 0.52 18.53 -20.07
C THR A 226 1.46 19.68 -19.66
N ALA A 227 2.74 19.63 -20.04
CA ALA A 227 3.35 20.64 -20.91
C ALA A 227 4.85 20.42 -21.17
N THR A 228 5.15 20.42 -22.46
CA THR A 228 6.40 20.78 -23.12
C THR A 228 7.20 21.91 -22.46
N LYS A 229 8.49 21.65 -22.22
CA LYS A 229 9.65 22.57 -22.11
C LYS A 229 9.63 23.85 -21.22
N GLU A 230 8.52 24.31 -20.65
CA GLU A 230 8.47 25.51 -19.79
C GLU A 230 8.08 25.19 -18.33
N VAL A 231 8.89 24.35 -17.68
CA VAL A 231 8.61 23.72 -16.37
C VAL A 231 8.58 24.71 -15.19
N LYS A 232 9.19 25.89 -15.29
CA LYS A 232 9.36 26.79 -14.12
C LYS A 232 8.19 27.75 -13.88
N GLU A 233 7.57 28.28 -14.92
CA GLU A 233 6.45 29.22 -14.78
C GLU A 233 5.14 28.49 -14.48
N HIS A 234 4.95 27.29 -15.06
CA HIS A 234 3.72 26.51 -14.90
C HIS A 234 3.52 25.91 -13.50
N HIS A 235 4.60 25.63 -12.76
CA HIS A 235 4.47 25.14 -11.37
C HIS A 235 3.83 26.18 -10.44
N GLN A 236 4.06 27.49 -10.66
CA GLN A 236 3.42 28.54 -9.87
C GLN A 236 1.93 28.68 -10.20
N SER A 237 1.53 28.36 -11.43
CA SER A 237 0.12 28.34 -11.86
C SER A 237 -0.69 27.21 -11.21
N ILE A 238 -0.04 26.09 -10.85
CA ILE A 238 -0.69 24.96 -10.18
C ILE A 238 -0.61 25.10 -8.66
N VAL A 239 0.56 25.51 -8.12
CA VAL A 239 0.76 25.61 -6.67
C VAL A 239 1.70 26.77 -6.30
N SER A 240 1.22 27.63 -5.41
CA SER A 240 1.96 28.77 -4.87
C SER A 240 2.38 28.56 -3.42
N ASP A 241 3.24 29.44 -2.90
CA ASP A 241 3.58 29.45 -1.47
C ASP A 241 2.35 29.62 -0.57
N LYS A 242 1.31 30.31 -1.05
CA LYS A 242 0.05 30.51 -0.30
C LYS A 242 -0.71 29.18 -0.13
N ASN A 243 -0.54 28.24 -1.04
CA ASN A 243 -1.21 26.94 -0.97
C ASN A 243 -0.57 26.00 0.05
N ILE A 244 0.66 26.26 0.51
CA ILE A 244 1.38 25.35 1.42
C ILE A 244 1.44 25.86 2.87
N VAL A 245 0.90 27.04 3.19
CA VAL A 245 0.87 27.52 4.58
C VAL A 245 -0.14 26.73 5.42
N VAL A 246 0.16 26.57 6.71
CA VAL A 246 -0.65 25.86 7.72
C VAL A 246 -0.52 26.54 9.08
N TYR A 247 -1.41 26.20 10.02
CA TYR A 247 -1.41 26.69 11.41
C TYR A 247 -1.32 28.23 11.54
N PRO A 248 -2.28 28.99 10.98
CA PRO A 248 -2.23 30.46 11.01
C PRO A 248 -2.12 31.01 12.44
N ASP A 249 -2.92 30.50 13.38
CA ASP A 249 -2.93 30.97 14.76
C ASP A 249 -1.58 30.79 15.46
N GLU A 250 -0.91 29.64 15.26
CA GLU A 250 0.42 29.41 15.81
C GLU A 250 1.46 30.35 15.16
N CYS A 251 1.41 30.50 13.83
CA CYS A 251 2.39 31.30 13.09
C CYS A 251 2.29 32.81 13.32
N PHE A 252 1.11 33.33 13.68
CA PHE A 252 0.89 34.73 14.04
C PHE A 252 0.96 34.99 15.56
N SER A 253 1.14 33.94 16.38
CA SER A 253 1.34 34.09 17.82
C SER A 253 2.81 34.34 18.20
N ASP A 254 3.02 34.88 19.40
CA ASP A 254 4.36 35.03 19.99
C ASP A 254 5.09 33.70 20.20
N ARG A 255 4.35 32.57 20.23
CA ARG A 255 4.94 31.22 20.39
C ARG A 255 5.88 30.88 19.24
N CYS A 256 5.62 31.40 18.04
CA CYS A 256 6.46 31.21 16.87
C CYS A 256 7.35 32.41 16.54
N ALA A 257 7.60 33.32 17.50
CA ALA A 257 8.54 34.44 17.33
C ALA A 257 9.90 33.99 16.78
N MET A 258 10.38 32.81 17.21
CA MET A 258 11.51 32.10 16.61
C MET A 258 11.05 30.81 15.94
N CYS A 259 11.67 30.47 14.80
CA CYS A 259 11.34 29.25 14.04
C CYS A 259 11.64 27.94 14.78
N THR A 260 12.43 27.98 15.85
CA THR A 260 12.85 26.82 16.66
C THR A 260 12.04 26.62 17.93
N SER A 261 11.15 27.56 18.28
CA SER A 261 10.39 27.54 19.54
C SER A 261 9.44 26.35 19.65
N ASN A 262 8.87 25.92 18.53
CA ASN A 262 8.01 24.74 18.43
C ASN A 262 8.21 24.08 17.07
N VAL A 263 8.02 22.77 16.98
CA VAL A 263 8.13 22.03 15.72
C VAL A 263 7.17 22.57 14.63
N LYS A 264 5.96 23.00 15.01
CA LYS A 264 4.99 23.63 14.10
C LYS A 264 5.47 24.98 13.56
N CYS A 265 6.27 25.72 14.31
CA CYS A 265 6.83 27.00 13.85
C CYS A 265 7.74 26.83 12.62
N LYS A 266 8.35 25.66 12.45
CA LYS A 266 9.16 25.32 11.26
C LYS A 266 8.34 25.33 9.98
N LEU A 267 7.01 25.21 10.07
CA LEU A 267 6.07 25.24 8.93
C LEU A 267 5.53 26.63 8.63
N CYS A 268 5.85 27.64 9.43
CA CYS A 268 5.48 29.01 9.12
C CYS A 268 6.21 29.47 7.86
N GLN A 269 5.52 30.25 7.03
CA GLN A 269 6.02 30.68 5.72
C GLN A 269 7.41 31.32 5.75
N ARG A 270 7.74 32.07 6.82
CA ARG A 270 9.05 32.70 7.03
C ARG A 270 10.18 31.73 7.42
N CYS A 271 9.82 30.56 7.93
CA CYS A 271 10.73 29.54 8.44
C CYS A 271 11.04 28.43 7.41
N LEU A 272 10.25 28.36 6.33
CA LEU A 272 10.43 27.37 5.28
C LEU A 272 11.59 27.74 4.33
N SER A 273 12.59 26.87 4.25
CA SER A 273 13.63 26.91 3.22
C SER A 273 13.06 26.67 1.82
N HIS A 274 13.79 27.06 0.77
CA HIS A 274 13.41 26.77 -0.62
C HIS A 274 13.18 25.27 -0.88
N THR A 275 14.00 24.41 -0.28
CA THR A 275 13.85 22.95 -0.43
C THR A 275 12.58 22.45 0.22
N GLN A 276 12.25 22.90 1.44
CA GLN A 276 11.01 22.53 2.11
C GLN A 276 9.79 23.04 1.34
N LYS A 277 9.82 24.29 0.85
CA LYS A 277 8.73 24.83 0.01
C LYS A 277 8.46 23.95 -1.20
N ARG A 278 9.52 23.49 -1.88
CA ARG A 278 9.39 22.57 -3.02
C ARG A 278 8.74 21.25 -2.62
N ILE A 279 9.24 20.60 -1.57
CA ILE A 279 8.70 19.33 -1.06
C ILE A 279 7.20 19.45 -0.72
N LEU A 280 6.80 20.52 -0.04
CA LEU A 280 5.40 20.74 0.34
C LEU A 280 4.52 21.06 -0.87
N LYS A 281 5.05 21.76 -1.88
CA LYS A 281 4.36 21.99 -3.15
C LYS A 281 4.14 20.70 -3.92
N ASP A 282 5.17 19.85 -4.00
CA ASP A 282 5.08 18.54 -4.64
C ASP A 282 4.01 17.69 -3.91
N ALA A 283 4.02 17.68 -2.56
CA ALA A 283 3.04 16.92 -1.77
C ALA A 283 1.60 17.46 -1.95
N PHE A 284 1.46 18.77 -2.11
CA PHE A 284 0.16 19.40 -2.40
C PHE A 284 -0.36 18.98 -3.79
N VAL A 285 0.49 19.02 -4.82
CA VAL A 285 0.11 18.60 -6.18
C VAL A 285 -0.20 17.12 -6.24
N GLU A 286 0.60 16.27 -5.59
CA GLU A 286 0.32 14.83 -5.46
C GLU A 286 -1.05 14.60 -4.81
N HIS A 287 -1.37 15.36 -3.75
CA HIS A 287 -2.70 15.26 -3.13
C HIS A 287 -3.81 15.64 -4.12
N LEU A 288 -3.68 16.72 -4.88
CA LEU A 288 -4.68 17.10 -5.88
C LEU A 288 -4.85 16.04 -6.99
N ASN A 289 -3.75 15.41 -7.40
CA ASN A 289 -3.74 14.46 -8.51
C ASN A 289 -3.97 13.00 -8.10
N ARG A 290 -4.22 12.71 -6.81
CA ARG A 290 -4.21 11.35 -6.27
C ARG A 290 -5.31 10.44 -6.84
N GLY A 291 -6.41 11.01 -7.34
CA GLY A 291 -7.57 10.24 -7.80
C GLY A 291 -8.04 9.27 -6.69
N ASP A 292 -8.14 7.98 -7.02
CA ASP A 292 -8.58 6.93 -6.09
C ASP A 292 -7.47 6.41 -5.15
N LEU A 293 -6.30 7.06 -5.16
CA LEU A 293 -5.22 6.75 -4.24
C LEU A 293 -5.46 7.41 -2.88
N THR A 294 -5.34 6.63 -1.80
CA THR A 294 -5.37 7.12 -0.41
C THR A 294 -3.97 7.18 0.15
N ARG A 295 -3.63 8.27 0.83
CA ARG A 295 -2.29 8.45 1.40
C ARG A 295 -2.16 7.65 2.68
N ILE A 296 -1.24 6.68 2.70
CA ILE A 296 -0.94 5.89 3.89
C ILE A 296 0.32 6.37 4.61
N ILE A 297 1.25 7.04 3.90
CA ILE A 297 2.41 7.71 4.50
C ILE A 297 2.49 9.17 4.00
N PRO A 298 2.65 10.16 4.91
CA PRO A 298 2.84 10.02 6.35
C PRO A 298 1.58 9.53 7.10
N ALA A 299 1.75 8.48 7.91
CA ALA A 299 0.69 7.80 8.65
C ALA A 299 0.33 8.56 9.93
N LYS A 300 -0.86 8.34 10.50
CA LYS A 300 -1.24 8.89 11.82
C LYS A 300 -0.34 8.40 12.97
N ASN A 301 0.36 7.28 12.77
CA ASN A 301 1.18 6.68 13.81
C ASN A 301 2.54 7.40 13.93
N LYS A 302 2.79 8.01 15.09
CA LYS A 302 3.87 8.99 15.33
C LYS A 302 5.22 8.37 15.69
N SER A 303 5.35 7.05 15.77
CA SER A 303 6.55 6.42 16.32
C SER A 303 7.75 6.51 15.36
N ALA A 304 8.77 7.28 15.76
CA ALA A 304 10.11 7.33 15.18
C ALA A 304 10.24 7.81 13.72
N LEU A 305 9.50 8.86 13.35
CA LEU A 305 9.68 9.54 12.07
C LEU A 305 11.03 10.27 12.00
N SER A 306 11.66 10.29 10.82
CA SER A 306 12.77 11.21 10.55
C SER A 306 12.28 12.67 10.66
N SER A 307 13.18 13.62 10.91
CA SER A 307 12.80 15.04 11.01
C SER A 307 12.09 15.57 9.76
N ALA A 308 12.40 15.01 8.57
CA ALA A 308 11.73 15.35 7.32
C ALA A 308 10.30 14.77 7.27
N ASN A 309 10.12 13.51 7.67
CA ASN A 309 8.81 12.86 7.72
C ASN A 309 7.90 13.48 8.79
N GLU A 310 8.44 13.83 9.96
CA GLU A 310 7.70 14.53 11.01
C GLU A 310 7.18 15.88 10.51
N LEU A 311 8.03 16.66 9.81
CA LEU A 311 7.63 17.95 9.26
C LEU A 311 6.55 17.81 8.18
N LEU A 312 6.66 16.81 7.30
CA LEU A 312 5.64 16.53 6.29
C LEU A 312 4.32 16.04 6.93
N TRP A 313 4.40 15.20 7.97
CA TRP A 313 3.23 14.74 8.72
C TRP A 313 2.48 15.90 9.36
N LEU A 314 3.20 16.78 10.07
CA LEU A 314 2.62 18.00 10.66
C LEU A 314 2.00 18.89 9.59
N TRP A 315 2.65 19.01 8.43
CA TRP A 315 2.07 19.80 7.34
C TRP A 315 0.73 19.23 6.86
N PHE A 316 0.62 17.91 6.66
CA PHE A 316 -0.65 17.27 6.30
C PHE A 316 -1.70 17.38 7.42
N GLU A 317 -1.30 17.27 8.69
CA GLU A 317 -2.20 17.51 9.83
C GLU A 317 -2.76 18.94 9.79
N GLY A 318 -1.89 19.94 9.60
CA GLY A 318 -2.29 21.33 9.45
C GLY A 318 -3.17 21.58 8.22
N LYS A 319 -2.94 20.86 7.11
CA LYS A 319 -3.82 20.91 5.95
C LYS A 319 -5.19 20.31 6.22
N CYS A 320 -5.25 19.14 6.86
CA CYS A 320 -6.48 18.46 7.28
C CYS A 320 -7.32 19.31 8.24
N GLN A 321 -6.69 20.10 9.13
CA GLN A 321 -7.38 21.05 10.00
C GLN A 321 -8.02 22.22 9.25
N LEU A 322 -7.38 22.69 8.17
CA LEU A 322 -7.90 23.76 7.33
C LEU A 322 -8.94 23.28 6.32
N ASP A 323 -8.76 22.07 5.79
CA ASP A 323 -9.64 21.43 4.82
C ASP A 323 -9.71 19.92 5.11
N PRO A 324 -10.86 19.40 5.56
CA PRO A 324 -11.03 17.97 5.86
C PRO A 324 -10.72 17.02 4.68
N HIS A 325 -10.75 17.49 3.43
CA HIS A 325 -10.39 16.67 2.26
C HIS A 325 -8.90 16.29 2.24
N PHE A 326 -8.05 17.03 2.97
CA PHE A 326 -6.63 16.71 3.14
C PHE A 326 -6.34 15.61 4.16
N CYS A 327 -7.36 15.15 4.90
CA CYS A 327 -7.19 14.10 5.92
C CYS A 327 -6.97 12.70 5.33
N THR A 328 -7.26 12.50 4.04
CA THR A 328 -7.11 11.24 3.30
C THR A 328 -5.93 11.22 2.35
#